data_AF-A0A432Q406-F1
#
_entry.id   AF-A0A432Q406-F1
#
_cell.length_a   1.000
_cell.length_b   1.000
_cell.length_c   1.000
_cell.angle_alpha   90.00
_cell.angle_beta   90.00
_cell.angle_gamma   90.00
#
_symmetry.space_group_name_H-M   'P 1'
#
loop_
_entity.id
_entity.type
_entity.pdbx_description
1 polymer ?
#
loop_
_entity_poly.entity_id
_entity_poly.type
_entity_poly.pdbx_seq_one_letter_code
_entity_poly.pdbx_strand_id
1 'polypeptide(L)'
;MINVYLPSNSLQGAEIPFYMLWSRSETIDLIKIEYPTEMEVKEIYNVSEGNFRLENNVLHVNKVDVNGYLGIKFISKLTDPAVEKNLHIVVYREDKVIHREYKSLKLFRPDIKLYNLPHYISVDVQENQINTSNKIKIVNNGLGTAILRLECLDSSDIKTYDPMDIEEFRKKFWSGVERKTRKLNEKFPEYSQLLIEFVEMGKNPPLFKKSDLERIKRLFSGLIKALDENEEFLKDFANMILTTYFENISIVTELESFLIYLKSIYENKIILIDAVNVMKVSTTPMKLKAKLYTTDFAYNEYKPIELDDITIVSNKEVELPVYLLFDFGIPERGVGENGH
;
A
#
# COMPACT_ATOMS: atom_id res chain seq x y z
N MET A 1 -10.00 9.79 -36.23
CA MET A 1 -9.99 10.45 -34.90
C MET A 1 -9.02 9.68 -34.01
N ILE A 2 -8.09 10.38 -33.36
CA ILE A 2 -7.12 9.78 -32.43
C ILE A 2 -7.61 10.06 -31.02
N ASN A 3 -7.75 9.01 -30.21
CA ASN A 3 -8.18 9.09 -28.83
C ASN A 3 -7.02 8.70 -27.92
N VAL A 4 -6.71 9.57 -26.96
CA VAL A 4 -5.64 9.35 -25.98
C VAL A 4 -6.25 9.24 -24.59
N TYR A 5 -5.86 8.18 -23.87
CA TYR A 5 -6.20 7.99 -22.48
C TYR A 5 -4.95 8.09 -21.59
N LEU A 6 -5.10 8.86 -20.53
CA LEU A 6 -4.22 8.92 -19.38
C LEU A 6 -5.11 9.17 -18.16
N PRO A 7 -4.94 8.47 -17.03
CA PRO A 7 -5.68 8.78 -15.82
C PRO A 7 -5.34 10.20 -15.35
N SER A 8 -6.31 10.90 -14.76
CA SER A 8 -6.11 12.25 -14.22
C SER A 8 -5.32 12.26 -12.91
N ASN A 9 -5.27 11.14 -12.19
CA ASN A 9 -4.58 10.98 -10.92
C ASN A 9 -3.91 9.61 -10.86
N SER A 10 -2.72 9.52 -10.26
CA SER A 10 -2.07 8.25 -9.96
C SER A 10 -1.22 8.32 -8.70
N LEU A 11 -1.16 7.20 -7.97
CA LEU A 11 -0.23 7.01 -6.87
C LEU A 11 1.20 6.97 -7.43
N GLN A 12 2.13 7.68 -6.79
CA GLN A 12 3.54 7.64 -7.19
C GLN A 12 4.10 6.22 -7.03
N GLY A 13 5.00 5.79 -7.92
CA GLY A 13 5.53 4.42 -7.93
C GLY A 13 4.57 3.34 -8.42
N ALA A 14 3.28 3.64 -8.62
CA ALA A 14 2.34 2.72 -9.26
C ALA A 14 2.49 2.72 -10.80
N GLU A 15 2.03 1.64 -11.44
CA GLU A 15 1.90 1.59 -12.89
C GLU A 15 0.80 2.56 -13.36
N ILE A 16 1.14 3.41 -14.32
CA ILE A 16 0.25 4.41 -14.90
C ILE A 16 -0.09 3.94 -16.32
N PRO A 17 -1.34 3.49 -16.57
CA PRO A 17 -1.74 3.07 -17.89
C PRO A 17 -1.90 4.26 -18.82
N PHE A 18 -1.39 4.12 -20.03
CA PHE A 18 -1.59 5.04 -21.14
C PHE A 18 -1.96 4.24 -22.38
N TYR A 19 -2.92 4.73 -23.15
CA TYR A 19 -3.17 4.15 -24.47
C TYR A 19 -3.61 5.19 -25.49
N MET A 20 -3.34 4.87 -26.75
CA MET A 20 -3.84 5.59 -27.92
C MET A 20 -4.62 4.65 -28.82
N LEU A 21 -5.75 5.14 -29.32
CA LEU A 21 -6.59 4.44 -30.29
C LEU A 21 -6.81 5.30 -31.52
N TRP A 22 -6.82 4.68 -32.70
CA TRP A 22 -7.14 5.33 -33.96
C TRP A 22 -7.81 4.35 -34.93
N SER A 23 -8.41 4.89 -36.00
CA SER A 23 -9.01 4.03 -37.02
C SER A 23 -7.94 3.20 -37.71
N ARG A 24 -8.21 1.90 -37.93
CA ARG A 24 -7.30 0.99 -38.64
C ARG A 24 -7.05 1.37 -40.10
N SER A 25 -7.89 2.23 -40.68
CA SER A 25 -7.71 2.79 -42.01
C SER A 25 -6.70 3.95 -42.04
N GLU A 26 -6.34 4.51 -40.89
CA GLU A 26 -5.41 5.64 -40.79
C GLU A 26 -3.97 5.12 -40.75
N THR A 27 -3.10 5.74 -41.53
CA THR A 27 -1.64 5.51 -41.50
C THR A 27 -0.98 6.50 -40.56
N ILE A 28 -0.04 6.03 -39.74
CA ILE A 28 0.75 6.85 -38.82
C ILE A 28 2.22 6.51 -39.05
N ASP A 29 3.04 7.52 -39.26
CA ASP A 29 4.47 7.34 -39.53
C ASP A 29 5.30 7.47 -38.25
N LEU A 30 4.84 8.32 -37.32
CA LEU A 30 5.55 8.57 -36.07
C LEU A 30 4.60 9.05 -34.97
N ILE A 31 4.70 8.42 -33.81
CA ILE A 31 4.10 8.90 -32.56
C ILE A 31 5.25 9.38 -31.67
N LYS A 32 5.20 10.63 -31.22
CA LYS A 32 6.10 11.19 -30.20
C LYS A 32 5.32 11.42 -28.93
N ILE A 33 5.82 10.88 -27.82
CA ILE A 33 5.26 11.10 -26.48
C ILE A 33 6.39 11.63 -25.61
N GLU A 34 6.33 12.92 -25.32
CA GLU A 34 7.19 13.59 -24.36
C GLU A 34 6.55 13.49 -22.97
N TYR A 35 7.30 12.97 -22.01
CA TYR A 35 6.85 12.72 -20.64
C TYR A 35 7.80 13.39 -19.65
N PRO A 36 7.36 13.71 -18.43
CA PRO A 36 8.20 14.41 -17.45
C PRO A 36 9.38 13.56 -16.97
N THR A 37 10.43 14.20 -16.47
CA THR A 37 11.65 13.54 -15.96
C THR A 37 11.42 12.61 -14.76
N GLU A 38 10.33 12.84 -14.04
CA GLU A 38 9.86 12.04 -12.92
C GLU A 38 9.13 10.77 -13.36
N MET A 39 8.88 10.58 -14.65
CA MET A 39 8.25 9.38 -15.20
C MET A 39 9.23 8.60 -16.07
N GLU A 40 9.03 7.28 -16.10
CA GLU A 40 9.79 6.35 -16.91
C GLU A 40 8.82 5.43 -17.65
N VAL A 41 9.18 5.04 -18.87
CA VAL A 41 8.45 4.02 -19.64
C VAL A 41 8.86 2.66 -19.09
N LYS A 42 7.91 1.97 -18.47
CA LYS A 42 8.11 0.62 -17.92
C LYS A 42 7.91 -0.45 -18.99
N GLU A 43 6.87 -0.29 -19.80
CA GLU A 43 6.49 -1.28 -20.80
C GLU A 43 5.78 -0.60 -21.98
N ILE A 44 6.03 -1.10 -23.20
CA ILE A 44 5.37 -0.66 -24.42
C ILE A 44 4.72 -1.90 -25.04
N TYR A 45 3.43 -1.79 -25.34
CA TYR A 45 2.65 -2.83 -25.96
C TYR A 45 2.43 -2.53 -27.43
N ASN A 46 2.33 -3.60 -28.23
CA ASN A 46 2.06 -3.54 -29.67
C ASN A 46 3.16 -2.84 -30.49
N VAL A 47 4.41 -2.96 -30.02
CA VAL A 47 5.59 -2.41 -30.70
C VAL A 47 6.75 -3.39 -30.54
N SER A 48 7.22 -3.98 -31.64
CA SER A 48 8.43 -4.79 -31.66
C SER A 48 9.71 -3.97 -31.42
N GLU A 49 10.76 -4.60 -30.90
CA GLU A 49 12.10 -4.00 -30.77
C GLU A 49 12.59 -3.40 -32.09
N GLY A 50 13.27 -2.26 -32.02
CA GLY A 50 13.72 -1.49 -33.19
C GLY A 50 12.66 -0.56 -33.80
N ASN A 51 11.38 -0.73 -33.48
CA ASN A 51 10.31 0.18 -33.92
C ASN A 51 10.04 1.34 -32.96
N PHE A 52 10.80 1.42 -31.86
CA PHE A 52 10.78 2.56 -30.96
C PHE A 52 12.18 2.97 -30.50
N ARG A 53 12.28 4.18 -30.00
CA ARG A 53 13.47 4.69 -29.30
C ARG A 53 13.06 5.64 -28.18
N LEU A 54 13.88 5.67 -27.12
CA LEU A 54 13.71 6.53 -25.96
C LEU A 54 14.89 7.50 -25.90
N GLU A 55 14.63 8.80 -26.04
CA GLU A 55 15.66 9.85 -26.03
C GLU A 55 15.15 11.04 -25.23
N ASN A 56 15.90 11.50 -24.20
CA ASN A 56 15.58 12.71 -23.43
C ASN A 56 14.11 12.80 -22.95
N ASN A 57 13.58 11.71 -22.37
CA ASN A 57 12.18 11.60 -21.94
C ASN A 57 11.14 11.77 -23.08
N VAL A 58 11.55 11.45 -24.30
CA VAL A 58 10.66 11.35 -25.46
C VAL A 58 10.69 9.92 -25.96
N LEU A 59 9.51 9.30 -25.98
CA LEU A 59 9.28 8.04 -26.68
C LEU A 59 8.90 8.33 -28.13
N HIS A 60 9.67 7.78 -29.06
CA HIS A 60 9.37 7.76 -30.47
C HIS A 60 8.93 6.36 -30.87
N VAL A 61 7.74 6.22 -31.46
CA VAL A 61 7.24 4.96 -32.03
C VAL A 61 7.07 5.16 -33.53
N ASN A 62 7.90 4.47 -34.31
CA ASN A 62 7.90 4.56 -35.77
C ASN A 62 6.89 3.59 -36.40
N LYS A 63 6.60 2.47 -35.72
CA LYS A 63 5.71 1.44 -36.23
C LYS A 63 5.10 0.64 -35.08
N VAL A 64 3.83 0.30 -35.22
CA VAL A 64 3.12 -0.64 -34.34
C VAL A 64 2.93 -1.98 -35.03
N ASP A 65 2.82 -3.06 -34.27
CA ASP A 65 2.64 -4.41 -34.83
C ASP A 65 1.22 -4.60 -35.39
N VAL A 66 0.21 -4.10 -34.67
CA VAL A 66 -1.20 -4.08 -35.08
C VAL A 66 -1.69 -2.64 -35.20
N ASN A 67 -2.11 -2.23 -36.40
CA ASN A 67 -2.59 -0.86 -36.60
C ASN A 67 -3.84 -0.54 -35.75
N GLY A 68 -3.93 0.70 -35.26
CA GLY A 68 -5.07 1.22 -34.51
C GLY A 68 -4.91 1.29 -32.98
N TYR A 69 -3.77 0.83 -32.44
CA TYR A 69 -3.55 0.78 -30.99
C TYR A 69 -2.07 0.99 -30.61
N LEU A 70 -1.84 1.70 -29.52
CA LEU A 70 -0.56 1.75 -28.80
C LEU A 70 -0.85 1.73 -27.30
N GLY A 71 -0.24 0.81 -26.57
CA GLY A 71 -0.32 0.74 -25.10
C GLY A 71 1.03 1.05 -24.47
N ILE A 72 1.03 1.81 -23.38
CA ILE A 72 2.24 2.11 -22.61
C ILE A 72 1.91 2.03 -21.13
N LYS A 73 2.82 1.44 -20.35
CA LYS A 73 2.83 1.59 -18.90
C LYS A 73 3.95 2.52 -18.52
N PHE A 74 3.60 3.62 -17.87
CA PHE A 74 4.57 4.46 -17.18
C PHE A 74 4.71 4.03 -15.73
N ILE A 75 5.82 4.38 -15.10
CA ILE A 75 6.00 4.39 -13.66
C ILE A 75 6.56 5.75 -13.26
N SER A 76 6.18 6.25 -12.09
CA SER A 76 6.67 7.54 -11.58
C SER A 76 7.65 7.34 -10.43
N LYS A 77 8.60 8.28 -10.33
CA LYS A 77 9.50 8.42 -9.19
C LYS A 77 8.79 9.05 -8.01
N LEU A 78 9.28 8.75 -6.83
CA LEU A 78 8.89 9.41 -5.60
C LEU A 78 9.48 10.82 -5.56
N THR A 79 8.61 11.83 -5.48
CA THR A 79 8.95 13.25 -5.42
C THR A 79 8.14 13.94 -4.31
N ASP A 80 7.68 15.18 -4.52
CA ASP A 80 6.83 15.86 -3.56
C ASP A 80 5.48 15.13 -3.39
N PRO A 81 4.80 15.25 -2.24
CA PRO A 81 3.57 14.52 -1.93
C PRO A 81 2.46 14.62 -2.98
N ALA A 82 2.37 15.73 -3.69
CA ALA A 82 1.44 15.92 -4.80
C ALA A 82 2.05 16.87 -5.84
N VAL A 83 2.16 16.41 -7.08
CA VAL A 83 2.66 17.19 -8.21
C VAL A 83 1.80 16.97 -9.44
N GLU A 84 1.58 18.02 -10.22
CA GLU A 84 0.91 17.95 -11.51
C GLU A 84 1.95 17.86 -12.62
N LYS A 85 1.77 16.92 -13.54
CA LYS A 85 2.70 16.66 -14.65
C LYS A 85 1.94 16.55 -15.96
N ASN A 86 2.59 16.99 -17.04
CA ASN A 86 1.99 16.99 -18.36
C ASN A 86 2.74 16.04 -19.29
N LEU A 87 1.99 15.28 -20.08
CA LEU A 87 2.49 14.54 -21.23
C LEU A 87 2.09 15.29 -22.49
N HIS A 88 3.01 15.38 -23.45
CA HIS A 88 2.78 16.00 -24.75
C HIS A 88 2.87 14.94 -25.84
N ILE A 89 1.77 14.77 -26.57
CA ILE A 89 1.61 13.75 -27.61
C ILE A 89 1.54 14.45 -28.96
N VAL A 90 2.38 14.01 -29.90
CA VAL A 90 2.36 14.49 -31.29
C VAL A 90 2.39 13.30 -32.24
N VAL A 91 1.43 13.26 -33.17
CA VAL A 91 1.33 12.22 -34.20
C VAL A 91 1.58 12.82 -35.57
N TYR A 92 2.41 12.14 -36.36
CA TYR A 92 2.80 12.56 -37.70
C TYR A 92 2.32 11.59 -38.78
N ARG A 93 1.99 12.18 -39.93
CA ARG A 93 1.79 11.51 -41.22
C ARG A 93 2.39 12.37 -42.32
N GLU A 94 3.22 11.79 -43.18
CA GLU A 94 3.93 12.46 -44.27
C GLU A 94 4.63 13.74 -43.77
N ASP A 95 5.34 13.61 -42.65
CA ASP A 95 6.02 14.69 -41.92
C ASP A 95 5.12 15.84 -41.43
N LYS A 96 3.79 15.72 -41.56
CA LYS A 96 2.80 16.69 -41.04
C LYS A 96 2.23 16.23 -39.72
N VAL A 97 2.08 17.16 -38.78
CA VAL A 97 1.39 16.92 -37.52
C VAL A 97 -0.11 16.75 -37.80
N ILE A 98 -0.66 15.58 -37.50
CA ILE A 98 -2.09 15.27 -37.66
C ILE A 98 -2.85 15.26 -36.33
N HIS A 99 -2.14 15.16 -35.20
CA HIS A 99 -2.71 15.25 -33.86
C HIS A 99 -1.68 15.84 -32.90
N ARG A 100 -2.15 16.72 -32.00
CA ARG A 100 -1.37 17.25 -30.90
C ARG A 100 -2.26 17.37 -29.67
N GLU A 101 -1.83 16.83 -28.56
CA GLU A 101 -2.59 16.85 -27.32
C GLU A 101 -1.67 16.93 -26.10
N TYR A 102 -2.17 17.60 -25.05
CA TYR A 102 -1.57 17.62 -23.73
C TYR A 102 -2.47 16.88 -22.76
N LYS A 103 -1.90 15.97 -21.97
CA LYS A 103 -2.60 15.28 -20.89
C LYS A 103 -1.95 15.64 -19.57
N SER A 104 -2.75 16.15 -18.64
CA SER A 104 -2.32 16.36 -17.26
C SER A 104 -2.57 15.11 -16.41
N LEU A 105 -1.62 14.81 -15.53
CA LEU A 105 -1.66 13.75 -14.54
C LEU A 105 -1.20 14.31 -13.20
N LYS A 106 -2.05 14.18 -12.19
CA LYS A 106 -1.67 14.45 -10.80
C LYS A 106 -1.05 13.20 -10.19
N LEU A 107 0.25 13.27 -9.91
CA LEU A 107 0.97 12.25 -9.17
C LEU A 107 0.91 12.57 -7.68
N PHE A 108 0.47 11.61 -6.87
CA PHE A 108 0.33 11.83 -5.43
C PHE A 108 0.86 10.66 -4.61
N ARG A 109 1.17 10.90 -3.35
CA ARG A 109 1.56 9.88 -2.37
C ARG A 109 1.10 10.28 -0.96
N PRO A 110 1.10 9.39 0.05
CA PRO A 110 0.96 9.82 1.43
C PRO A 110 2.13 10.72 1.88
N ASP A 111 1.88 11.53 2.89
CA ASP A 111 2.89 12.36 3.57
C ASP A 111 2.61 12.35 5.07
N ILE A 112 3.28 11.46 5.79
CA ILE A 112 3.04 11.23 7.21
C ILE A 112 3.91 12.16 8.04
N LYS A 113 3.27 12.93 8.93
CA LYS A 113 3.95 13.84 9.86
C LYS A 113 3.50 13.59 11.28
N LEU A 114 4.45 13.69 12.21
CA LEU A 114 4.19 13.77 13.64
C LEU A 114 3.92 15.23 14.00
N TYR A 115 2.73 15.51 14.52
CA TYR A 115 2.39 16.83 15.05
C TYR A 115 2.69 16.96 16.54
N ASN A 116 2.64 15.84 17.26
CA ASN A 116 2.99 15.78 18.67
C ASN A 116 3.67 14.44 18.96
N LEU A 117 4.90 14.51 19.47
CA LEU A 117 5.62 13.37 20.00
C LEU A 117 5.76 13.59 21.52
N PRO A 118 4.90 12.99 22.34
CA PRO A 118 4.94 13.15 23.79
C PRO A 118 6.19 12.45 24.37
N HIS A 119 6.77 13.04 25.42
CA HIS A 119 7.75 12.31 26.26
C HIS A 119 7.10 11.39 27.28
N TYR A 120 5.78 11.54 27.51
CA TYR A 120 5.03 10.82 28.53
C TYR A 120 3.60 10.51 28.09
N ILE A 121 3.18 9.26 28.25
CA ILE A 121 1.82 8.77 28.02
C ILE A 121 1.30 8.14 29.31
N SER A 122 0.14 8.61 29.80
CA SER A 122 -0.55 7.99 30.93
C SER A 122 -1.66 7.08 30.45
N VAL A 123 -1.73 5.88 31.03
CA VAL A 123 -2.77 4.89 30.81
C VAL A 123 -3.62 4.80 32.08
N ASP A 124 -4.93 5.02 31.94
CA ASP A 124 -5.90 4.91 33.04
C ASP A 124 -6.91 3.81 32.71
N VAL A 125 -6.89 2.75 33.52
CA VAL A 125 -7.80 1.62 33.42
C VAL A 125 -8.90 1.78 34.45
N GLN A 126 -10.15 1.91 33.98
CA GLN A 126 -11.36 1.95 34.81
C GLN A 126 -12.31 0.85 34.37
N GLU A 127 -12.62 -0.07 35.29
CA GLU A 127 -13.42 -1.28 34.99
C GLU A 127 -12.85 -2.07 33.79
N ASN A 128 -13.53 -1.98 32.63
CA ASN A 128 -13.16 -2.62 31.36
C ASN A 128 -12.74 -1.62 30.27
N GLN A 129 -12.56 -0.35 30.60
CA GLN A 129 -12.13 0.69 29.66
C GLN A 129 -10.68 1.10 29.90
N ILE A 130 -9.94 1.24 28.81
CA ILE A 130 -8.55 1.72 28.81
C ILE A 130 -8.54 3.08 28.14
N ASN A 131 -8.16 4.11 28.90
CA ASN A 131 -8.02 5.48 28.39
C ASN A 131 -6.55 5.88 28.36
N THR A 132 -6.13 6.52 27.27
CA THR A 132 -4.77 7.03 27.10
C THR A 132 -4.77 8.55 26.93
N SER A 133 -3.85 9.22 27.62
CA SER A 133 -3.65 10.68 27.54
C SER A 133 -2.30 11.01 26.90
N ASN A 134 -2.18 12.23 26.37
CA ASN A 134 -0.96 12.72 25.69
C ASN A 134 -0.49 11.80 24.56
N LYS A 135 -1.41 11.41 23.66
CA LYS A 135 -1.13 10.49 22.55
C LYS A 135 -0.14 11.06 21.52
N ILE A 136 0.48 10.18 20.76
CA ILE A 136 1.28 10.50 19.57
C ILE A 136 0.32 10.99 18.48
N LYS A 137 0.45 12.25 18.05
CA LYS A 137 -0.43 12.80 17.01
C LYS A 137 0.18 12.61 15.64
N ILE A 138 -0.51 11.85 14.79
CA ILE A 138 -0.07 11.54 13.43
C ILE A 138 -1.11 12.05 12.44
N VAL A 139 -0.64 12.67 11.36
CA VAL A 139 -1.47 13.20 10.28
C VAL A 139 -0.87 12.81 8.94
N ASN A 140 -1.74 12.53 7.97
CA ASN A 140 -1.38 12.36 6.57
C ASN A 140 -1.74 13.63 5.80
N ASN A 141 -0.74 14.42 5.45
CA ASN A 141 -0.92 15.62 4.64
C ASN A 141 -0.96 15.33 3.14
N GLY A 142 -0.69 14.08 2.75
CA GLY A 142 -0.73 13.61 1.37
C GLY A 142 -2.13 13.15 0.94
N LEU A 143 -2.25 12.78 -0.34
CA LEU A 143 -3.52 12.30 -0.90
C LEU A 143 -3.61 10.77 -0.96
N GLY A 144 -2.48 10.08 -0.89
CA GLY A 144 -2.42 8.62 -0.87
C GLY A 144 -2.69 8.08 0.53
N THR A 145 -3.01 6.79 0.62
CA THR A 145 -3.18 6.10 1.91
C THR A 145 -1.83 5.60 2.39
N ALA A 146 -1.48 5.98 3.62
CA ALA A 146 -0.33 5.43 4.30
C ALA A 146 -0.70 4.14 5.02
N ILE A 147 0.20 3.17 4.98
CA ILE A 147 0.14 1.94 5.74
C ILE A 147 1.32 1.98 6.72
N LEU A 148 1.01 1.99 8.01
CA LEU A 148 1.96 2.15 9.09
C LEU A 148 2.17 0.83 9.84
N ARG A 149 3.36 0.65 10.39
CA ARG A 149 3.68 -0.40 11.37
C ARG A 149 4.57 0.16 12.47
N LEU A 150 4.29 -0.15 13.72
CA LEU A 150 5.15 0.16 14.85
C LEU A 150 6.14 -0.99 15.09
N GLU A 151 7.42 -0.68 15.23
CA GLU A 151 8.45 -1.64 15.65
C GLU A 151 9.15 -1.13 16.89
N CYS A 152 9.06 -1.87 18.01
CA CYS A 152 9.84 -1.58 19.21
C CYS A 152 11.31 -1.93 18.99
N LEU A 153 12.20 -1.01 19.34
CA LEU A 153 13.64 -1.24 19.30
C LEU A 153 14.07 -2.22 20.39
N ASP A 154 15.21 -2.89 20.20
CA ASP A 154 15.76 -3.85 21.17
C ASP A 154 15.97 -3.21 22.55
N SER A 155 16.42 -1.96 22.57
CA SER A 155 16.63 -1.13 23.76
C SER A 155 15.36 -0.59 24.43
N SER A 156 14.17 -0.93 23.94
CA SER A 156 12.89 -0.56 24.54
C SER A 156 12.53 -1.50 25.70
N ASP A 157 12.04 -0.96 26.82
CA ASP A 157 11.52 -1.75 27.94
C ASP A 157 10.21 -2.44 27.55
N ILE A 158 9.49 -1.86 26.59
CA ILE A 158 8.21 -2.33 26.07
C ILE A 158 8.41 -3.04 24.74
N LYS A 159 7.70 -4.15 24.55
CA LYS A 159 7.60 -4.89 23.29
C LYS A 159 6.14 -5.05 22.88
N THR A 160 5.90 -5.08 21.58
CA THR A 160 4.60 -5.42 21.00
C THR A 160 4.48 -6.93 20.78
N TYR A 161 3.31 -7.48 21.04
CA TYR A 161 2.96 -8.86 20.74
C TYR A 161 1.48 -8.94 20.39
N ASP A 162 1.05 -10.03 19.77
CA ASP A 162 -0.36 -10.25 19.50
C ASP A 162 -1.10 -10.50 20.82
N PRO A 163 -2.30 -9.95 21.04
CA PRO A 163 -3.11 -10.29 22.21
C PRO A 163 -3.28 -11.80 22.28
N MET A 164 -3.37 -12.36 23.50
CA MET A 164 -3.42 -13.81 23.68
C MET A 164 -4.50 -14.49 22.81
N ASP A 165 -5.66 -13.86 22.66
CA ASP A 165 -6.78 -14.36 21.86
C ASP A 165 -6.50 -14.27 20.35
N ILE A 166 -5.82 -13.21 19.88
CA ILE A 166 -5.36 -13.07 18.49
C ILE A 166 -4.20 -14.00 18.17
N GLU A 167 -3.27 -14.23 19.09
CA GLU A 167 -2.19 -15.19 18.88
C GLU A 167 -2.77 -16.60 18.72
N GLU A 168 -3.72 -16.97 19.56
CA GLU A 168 -4.44 -18.23 19.45
C GLU A 168 -5.21 -18.31 18.14
N PHE A 169 -5.92 -17.24 17.75
CA PHE A 169 -6.59 -17.16 16.44
C PHE A 169 -5.62 -17.30 15.30
N ARG A 170 -4.55 -16.51 15.24
CA ARG A 170 -3.57 -16.51 14.15
C ARG A 170 -2.93 -17.88 14.03
N LYS A 171 -2.57 -18.49 15.17
CA LYS A 171 -2.01 -19.84 15.22
C LYS A 171 -3.01 -20.86 14.70
N LYS A 172 -4.27 -20.84 15.15
CA LYS A 172 -5.31 -21.77 14.68
C LYS A 172 -5.68 -21.53 13.21
N PHE A 173 -5.79 -20.27 12.79
CA PHE A 173 -6.06 -19.85 11.43
C PHE A 173 -4.96 -20.34 10.49
N TRP A 174 -3.70 -19.97 10.71
CA TRP A 174 -2.62 -20.37 9.80
C TRP A 174 -2.31 -21.87 9.86
N SER A 175 -2.55 -22.54 11.00
CA SER A 175 -2.51 -24.01 11.05
C SER A 175 -3.64 -24.65 10.25
N GLY A 176 -4.84 -24.06 10.27
CA GLY A 176 -5.98 -24.46 9.46
C GLY A 176 -5.75 -24.24 7.96
N VAL A 177 -5.19 -23.08 7.60
CA VAL A 177 -4.77 -22.76 6.23
C VAL A 177 -3.73 -23.77 5.78
N GLU A 178 -2.61 -23.92 6.49
CA GLU A 178 -1.54 -24.88 6.13
C GLU A 178 -2.06 -26.30 5.91
N ARG A 179 -2.97 -26.78 6.78
CA ARG A 179 -3.58 -28.11 6.63
C ARG A 179 -4.42 -28.21 5.36
N LYS A 180 -5.22 -27.19 5.05
CA LYS A 180 -6.07 -27.17 3.85
C LYS A 180 -5.25 -26.90 2.58
N THR A 181 -4.14 -26.19 2.68
CA THR A 181 -3.18 -25.96 1.59
C THR A 181 -2.60 -27.27 1.07
N ARG A 182 -2.40 -28.29 1.92
CA ARG A 182 -1.98 -29.62 1.45
C ARG A 182 -2.94 -30.23 0.43
N LYS A 183 -4.25 -30.09 0.64
CA LYS A 183 -5.27 -30.55 -0.30
C LYS A 183 -5.27 -29.74 -1.60
N LEU A 184 -5.02 -28.43 -1.50
CA LEU A 184 -4.83 -27.58 -2.68
C LEU A 184 -3.57 -27.97 -3.46
N ASN A 185 -2.45 -28.28 -2.79
CA ASN A 185 -1.22 -28.73 -3.45
C ASN A 185 -1.39 -30.07 -4.18
N GLU A 186 -2.21 -30.98 -3.63
CA GLU A 186 -2.53 -32.26 -4.29
C GLU A 186 -3.36 -32.04 -5.57
N LYS A 187 -4.28 -31.06 -5.54
CA LYS A 187 -5.17 -30.76 -6.66
C LYS A 187 -4.55 -29.84 -7.72
N PHE A 188 -3.68 -28.93 -7.31
CA PHE A 188 -3.02 -27.91 -8.14
C PHE A 188 -1.50 -27.90 -7.88
N PRO A 189 -0.78 -28.98 -8.23
CA PRO A 189 0.65 -29.12 -7.94
C PRO A 189 1.51 -28.01 -8.58
N GLU A 190 1.07 -27.43 -9.69
CA GLU A 190 1.71 -26.30 -10.38
C GLU A 190 1.81 -25.04 -9.51
N TYR A 191 0.94 -24.87 -8.52
CA TYR A 191 0.94 -23.71 -7.61
C TYR A 191 1.54 -24.02 -6.24
N SER A 192 2.11 -25.20 -6.03
CA SER A 192 2.59 -25.68 -4.73
C SER A 192 3.60 -24.73 -4.06
N GLN A 193 4.55 -24.20 -4.83
CA GLN A 193 5.56 -23.26 -4.31
C GLN A 193 4.93 -21.94 -3.85
N LEU A 194 3.99 -21.39 -4.63
CA LEU A 194 3.26 -20.16 -4.27
C LEU A 194 2.47 -20.34 -2.97
N LEU A 195 1.83 -21.49 -2.83
CA LEU A 195 1.04 -21.83 -1.65
C LEU A 195 1.89 -22.03 -0.39
N ILE A 196 3.07 -22.65 -0.53
CA ILE A 196 4.04 -22.77 0.57
C ILE A 196 4.51 -21.39 1.02
N GLU A 197 4.92 -20.54 0.08
CA GLU A 197 5.37 -19.17 0.38
C GLU A 197 4.26 -18.32 1.01
N PHE A 198 3.02 -18.47 0.56
CA PHE A 198 1.85 -17.81 1.15
C PHE A 198 1.65 -18.17 2.62
N VAL A 199 1.71 -19.46 2.95
CA VAL A 199 1.58 -19.93 4.35
C VAL A 199 2.76 -19.44 5.20
N GLU A 200 3.98 -19.50 4.67
CA GLU A 200 5.17 -19.06 5.40
C GLU A 200 5.11 -17.56 5.72
N MET A 201 4.74 -16.74 4.74
CA MET A 201 4.58 -15.29 4.90
C MET A 201 3.46 -14.93 5.87
N GLY A 202 2.37 -15.71 5.86
CA GLY A 202 1.27 -15.55 6.81
C GLY A 202 1.67 -15.85 8.25
N LYS A 203 2.43 -16.93 8.45
CA LYS A 203 2.94 -17.34 9.78
C LYS A 203 4.02 -16.39 10.30
N ASN A 204 4.85 -15.85 9.42
CA ASN A 204 5.98 -14.97 9.76
C ASN A 204 5.90 -13.68 8.92
N PRO A 205 5.04 -12.71 9.30
CA PRO A 205 4.85 -11.49 8.53
C PRO A 205 6.16 -10.68 8.43
N PRO A 206 6.60 -10.31 7.21
CA PRO A 206 7.87 -9.62 7.00
C PRO A 206 7.86 -8.16 7.52
N LEU A 207 9.03 -7.55 7.67
CA LEU A 207 9.23 -6.21 8.26
C LEU A 207 9.21 -5.07 7.21
N PHE A 208 8.74 -5.33 5.99
CA PHE A 208 8.72 -4.37 4.87
C PHE A 208 10.08 -3.77 4.51
N LYS A 209 11.19 -4.46 4.78
CA LYS A 209 12.51 -4.11 4.23
C LYS A 209 12.53 -4.32 2.72
N LYS A 210 13.46 -3.72 1.99
CA LYS A 210 13.53 -3.85 0.51
C LYS A 210 13.46 -5.29 0.00
N SER A 211 14.19 -6.22 0.63
CA SER A 211 14.15 -7.65 0.29
C SER A 211 12.78 -8.29 0.53
N ASP A 212 12.08 -7.82 1.56
CA ASP A 212 10.75 -8.29 1.93
C ASP A 212 9.69 -7.76 0.97
N LEU A 213 9.76 -6.49 0.58
CA LEU A 213 8.83 -5.87 -0.36
C LEU A 213 8.89 -6.56 -1.72
N GLU A 214 10.08 -6.89 -2.21
CA GLU A 214 10.24 -7.66 -3.44
C GLU A 214 9.67 -9.08 -3.31
N ARG A 215 9.85 -9.72 -2.16
CA ARG A 215 9.25 -11.04 -1.87
C ARG A 215 7.72 -10.98 -1.86
N ILE A 216 7.14 -9.98 -1.18
CA ILE A 216 5.68 -9.72 -1.15
C ILE A 216 5.17 -9.50 -2.56
N LYS A 217 5.77 -8.58 -3.33
CA LYS A 217 5.36 -8.26 -4.69
C LYS A 217 5.35 -9.50 -5.57
N ARG A 218 6.41 -10.32 -5.54
CA ARG A 218 6.50 -11.56 -6.32
C ARG A 218 5.42 -12.55 -5.92
N LEU A 219 5.23 -12.80 -4.63
CA LEU A 219 4.22 -13.73 -4.15
C LEU A 219 2.81 -13.32 -4.57
N PHE A 220 2.42 -12.07 -4.30
CA PHE A 220 1.08 -11.60 -4.61
C PHE A 220 0.83 -11.50 -6.12
N SER A 221 1.84 -11.09 -6.91
CA SER A 221 1.72 -11.11 -8.38
C SER A 221 1.54 -12.52 -8.90
N GLY A 222 2.27 -13.49 -8.33
CA GLY A 222 2.12 -14.92 -8.67
C GLY A 222 0.75 -15.48 -8.29
N LEU A 223 0.25 -15.15 -7.10
CA LEU A 223 -1.08 -15.54 -6.65
C LEU A 223 -2.17 -14.93 -7.53
N ILE A 224 -2.13 -13.62 -7.80
CA ILE A 224 -3.11 -12.95 -8.68
C ILE A 224 -3.15 -13.64 -10.04
N LYS A 225 -1.99 -13.87 -10.64
CA LYS A 225 -1.91 -14.57 -11.93
C LYS A 225 -2.53 -15.97 -11.86
N ALA A 226 -2.20 -16.77 -10.84
CA ALA A 226 -2.77 -18.11 -10.67
C ALA A 226 -4.29 -18.11 -10.45
N LEU A 227 -4.81 -17.13 -9.72
CA LEU A 227 -6.23 -16.95 -9.45
C LEU A 227 -7.00 -16.49 -10.70
N ASP A 228 -6.40 -15.62 -11.52
CA ASP A 228 -6.98 -15.14 -12.77
C ASP A 228 -6.96 -16.22 -13.88
N GLU A 229 -5.91 -17.04 -13.93
CA GLU A 229 -5.73 -18.08 -14.95
C GLU A 229 -6.56 -19.35 -14.64
N ASN A 230 -6.95 -19.58 -13.38
CA ASN A 230 -7.66 -20.80 -12.97
C ASN A 230 -8.80 -20.49 -11.97
N GLU A 231 -10.03 -20.42 -12.50
CA GLU A 231 -11.25 -20.14 -11.72
C GLU A 231 -11.54 -21.21 -10.65
N GLU A 232 -11.23 -22.48 -10.92
CA GLU A 232 -11.43 -23.56 -9.96
C GLU A 232 -10.45 -23.43 -8.78
N PHE A 233 -9.19 -23.08 -9.06
CA PHE A 233 -8.20 -22.76 -8.05
C PHE A 233 -8.63 -21.56 -7.19
N LEU A 234 -9.13 -20.49 -7.82
CA LEU A 234 -9.68 -19.32 -7.11
C LEU A 234 -10.77 -19.72 -6.12
N LYS A 235 -11.73 -20.52 -6.57
CA LYS A 235 -12.84 -20.97 -5.73
C LYS A 235 -12.36 -21.80 -4.53
N ASP A 236 -11.47 -22.76 -4.75
CA ASP A 236 -10.96 -23.63 -3.69
C ASP A 236 -10.05 -22.87 -2.72
N PHE A 237 -9.22 -21.95 -3.23
CA PHE A 237 -8.39 -21.07 -2.43
C PHE A 237 -9.24 -20.14 -1.55
N ALA A 238 -10.24 -19.47 -2.13
CA ALA A 238 -11.16 -18.61 -1.39
C ALA A 238 -11.94 -19.38 -0.32
N ASN A 239 -12.46 -20.57 -0.67
CA ASN A 239 -13.19 -21.42 0.25
C ASN A 239 -12.29 -21.90 1.42
N MET A 240 -11.03 -22.22 1.16
CA MET A 240 -10.05 -22.54 2.22
C MET A 240 -9.93 -21.38 3.20
N ILE A 241 -9.73 -20.15 2.72
CA ILE A 241 -9.55 -18.97 3.57
C ILE A 241 -10.82 -18.71 4.39
N LEU A 242 -11.98 -18.67 3.72
CA LEU A 242 -13.27 -18.37 4.37
C LEU A 242 -13.64 -19.40 5.43
N THR A 243 -13.56 -20.69 5.11
CA THR A 243 -13.89 -21.75 6.07
C THR A 243 -12.95 -21.72 7.27
N THR A 244 -11.65 -21.49 7.04
CA THR A 244 -10.68 -21.39 8.14
C THR A 244 -10.92 -20.14 8.98
N TYR A 245 -11.32 -19.03 8.38
CA TYR A 245 -11.71 -17.84 9.11
C TYR A 245 -12.94 -18.08 10.01
N PHE A 246 -14.01 -18.64 9.45
CA PHE A 246 -15.25 -18.94 10.20
C PHE A 246 -15.06 -19.99 11.30
N GLU A 247 -14.20 -20.99 11.08
CA GLU A 247 -13.84 -22.00 12.10
C GLU A 247 -13.17 -21.37 13.34
N ASN A 248 -12.62 -20.17 13.21
CA ASN A 248 -11.86 -19.50 14.26
C ASN A 248 -12.52 -18.19 14.73
N ILE A 249 -13.74 -17.87 14.30
CA ILE A 249 -14.40 -16.56 14.48
C ILE A 249 -14.91 -16.28 15.91
N SER A 250 -14.53 -17.06 16.93
CA SER A 250 -14.97 -16.90 18.32
C SER A 250 -14.54 -15.58 18.99
N ILE A 251 -14.03 -14.61 18.22
CA ILE A 251 -13.42 -13.35 18.66
C ILE A 251 -14.18 -12.15 18.02
N VAL A 252 -15.50 -12.12 18.19
CA VAL A 252 -16.37 -11.07 17.62
C VAL A 252 -16.14 -9.70 18.29
N THR A 253 -15.70 -9.67 19.55
CA THR A 253 -15.50 -8.45 20.34
C THR A 253 -14.28 -7.61 19.91
N GLU A 254 -13.22 -8.23 19.40
CA GLU A 254 -12.03 -7.50 18.92
C GLU A 254 -12.26 -6.92 17.51
N LEU A 255 -13.14 -7.57 16.72
CA LEU A 255 -13.59 -7.09 15.41
C LEU A 255 -14.34 -5.76 15.50
N GLU A 256 -15.15 -5.53 16.53
CA GLU A 256 -15.84 -4.24 16.71
C GLU A 256 -14.85 -3.10 17.00
N SER A 257 -13.85 -3.35 17.86
CA SER A 257 -12.77 -2.38 18.11
C SER A 257 -11.95 -2.11 16.86
N PHE A 258 -11.66 -3.14 16.07
CA PHE A 258 -11.00 -3.03 14.77
C PHE A 258 -11.85 -2.27 13.74
N LEU A 259 -13.17 -2.47 13.71
CA LEU A 259 -14.08 -1.77 12.80
C LEU A 259 -14.23 -0.28 13.17
N ILE A 260 -14.30 0.05 14.46
CA ILE A 260 -14.30 1.44 14.95
C ILE A 260 -12.98 2.13 14.59
N TYR A 261 -11.87 1.42 14.76
CA TYR A 261 -10.54 1.86 14.34
C TYR A 261 -10.47 2.07 12.80
N LEU A 262 -10.87 1.09 11.99
CA LEU A 262 -10.93 1.20 10.51
C LEU A 262 -11.76 2.39 10.04
N LYS A 263 -12.84 2.72 10.75
CA LYS A 263 -13.68 3.89 10.45
C LYS A 263 -12.96 5.22 10.71
N SER A 264 -12.19 5.32 11.80
CA SER A 264 -11.38 6.52 12.13
C SER A 264 -10.15 6.72 11.21
N ILE A 265 -9.61 5.61 10.70
CA ILE A 265 -8.51 5.56 9.73
C ILE A 265 -8.94 6.00 8.33
N TYR A 266 -10.13 5.57 7.90
CA TYR A 266 -10.60 5.82 6.54
C TYR A 266 -10.71 7.31 6.24
N GLU A 267 -11.13 8.11 7.22
CA GLU A 267 -11.23 9.57 7.11
C GLU A 267 -9.86 10.25 6.98
N ASN A 268 -8.81 9.67 7.59
CA ASN A 268 -7.45 10.24 7.61
C ASN A 268 -6.46 9.56 6.65
N LYS A 269 -6.89 8.51 5.93
CA LYS A 269 -6.06 7.72 5.00
C LYS A 269 -4.77 7.17 5.65
N ILE A 270 -4.85 6.68 6.88
CA ILE A 270 -3.71 6.08 7.63
C ILE A 270 -4.11 4.73 8.21
N ILE A 271 -3.53 3.63 7.71
CA ILE A 271 -3.80 2.27 8.21
C ILE A 271 -2.60 1.79 9.04
N LEU A 272 -2.69 1.76 10.37
CA LEU A 272 -1.77 1.00 11.24
C LEU A 272 -2.13 -0.49 11.18
N ILE A 273 -1.23 -1.32 10.65
CA ILE A 273 -1.49 -2.76 10.38
C ILE A 273 -1.39 -3.64 11.61
N ASP A 274 -0.65 -3.18 12.61
CA ASP A 274 -0.43 -3.81 13.91
C ASP A 274 -1.25 -3.13 15.01
N ALA A 275 -2.34 -2.46 14.63
CA ALA A 275 -3.21 -1.73 15.56
C ALA A 275 -3.72 -2.57 16.72
N VAL A 276 -4.04 -3.84 16.44
CA VAL A 276 -4.56 -4.80 17.42
C VAL A 276 -3.46 -5.45 18.25
N ASN A 277 -2.18 -5.27 17.91
CA ASN A 277 -1.10 -5.72 18.77
C ASN A 277 -1.19 -4.97 20.11
N VAL A 278 -0.71 -5.62 21.16
CA VAL A 278 -0.72 -5.08 22.51
C VAL A 278 0.69 -4.94 23.06
N MET A 279 0.81 -4.12 24.08
CA MET A 279 2.03 -3.90 24.86
C MET A 279 1.72 -4.13 26.33
N LYS A 280 2.59 -4.84 27.05
CA LYS A 280 2.48 -4.93 28.52
C LYS A 280 2.96 -3.62 29.11
N VAL A 281 2.05 -2.92 29.78
CA VAL A 281 2.36 -1.71 30.54
C VAL A 281 2.06 -1.98 32.00
N SER A 282 2.90 -1.46 32.89
CA SER A 282 2.77 -1.67 34.33
C SER A 282 2.57 -0.36 35.08
N THR A 283 2.45 -0.47 36.40
CA THR A 283 2.39 0.69 37.29
C THR A 283 3.73 1.40 37.47
N THR A 284 4.83 0.75 37.07
CA THR A 284 6.15 1.37 37.04
C THR A 284 6.39 2.02 35.67
N PRO A 285 7.03 3.21 35.61
CA PRO A 285 7.40 3.82 34.33
C PRO A 285 8.26 2.91 33.46
N MET A 286 7.81 2.71 32.22
CA MET A 286 8.52 1.92 31.20
C MET A 286 8.83 2.80 29.99
N LYS A 287 9.99 2.63 29.37
CA LYS A 287 10.38 3.37 28.16
C LYS A 287 10.00 2.62 26.89
N LEU A 288 9.20 3.27 26.05
CA LEU A 288 9.00 2.89 24.66
C LEU A 288 10.05 3.59 23.79
N LYS A 289 10.84 2.79 23.08
CA LYS A 289 11.68 3.25 21.97
C LYS A 289 11.25 2.50 20.72
N ALA A 290 10.86 3.21 19.67
CA ALA A 290 10.25 2.56 18.52
C ALA A 290 10.50 3.30 17.21
N LYS A 291 10.25 2.62 16.10
CA LYS A 291 10.21 3.19 14.76
C LYS A 291 8.86 2.95 14.14
N LEU A 292 8.36 3.97 13.46
CA LEU A 292 7.17 3.88 12.65
C LEU A 292 7.61 3.72 11.18
N TYR A 293 7.33 2.55 10.63
CA TYR A 293 7.55 2.26 9.21
C TYR A 293 6.31 2.62 8.44
N THR A 294 6.52 3.20 7.25
CA THR A 294 5.45 3.64 6.36
C THR A 294 5.63 2.99 5.00
N THR A 295 4.52 2.52 4.43
CA THR A 295 4.40 2.14 3.03
C THR A 295 3.05 2.64 2.48
N ASP A 296 2.74 2.33 1.23
CA ASP A 296 1.47 2.66 0.59
C ASP A 296 1.00 1.51 -0.30
N PHE A 297 -0.09 1.70 -1.02
CA PHE A 297 -0.61 0.67 -1.94
C PHE A 297 0.28 0.40 -3.17
N ALA A 298 1.29 1.23 -3.44
CA ALA A 298 2.32 0.97 -4.45
C ALA A 298 3.56 0.29 -3.85
N TYR A 299 3.53 -0.01 -2.54
CA TYR A 299 4.64 -0.60 -1.78
C TYR A 299 5.91 0.24 -1.88
N ASN A 300 5.76 1.56 -1.87
CA ASN A 300 6.90 2.47 -1.81
C ASN A 300 7.60 2.38 -0.45
N GLU A 301 8.92 2.57 -0.47
CA GLU A 301 9.74 2.67 0.74
C GLU A 301 9.80 4.15 1.18
N TYR A 302 9.42 4.41 2.42
CA TYR A 302 9.51 5.71 3.06
C TYR A 302 10.53 5.65 4.19
N LYS A 303 11.18 6.79 4.47
CA LYS A 303 12.09 6.88 5.61
C LYS A 303 11.32 6.58 6.90
N PRO A 304 11.76 5.63 7.73
CA PRO A 304 11.12 5.36 9.02
C PRO A 304 11.15 6.61 9.90
N ILE A 305 10.07 6.84 10.64
CA ILE A 305 9.98 7.91 11.61
C ILE A 305 10.44 7.33 12.96
N GLU A 306 11.50 7.89 13.52
CA GLU A 306 11.98 7.48 14.83
C GLU A 306 11.09 8.12 15.91
N LEU A 307 10.62 7.31 16.84
CA LEU A 307 9.93 7.77 18.05
C LEU A 307 10.99 7.84 19.15
N ASP A 308 11.24 9.05 19.63
CA ASP A 308 12.10 9.33 20.79
C ASP A 308 11.63 8.56 22.04
N ASP A 309 12.43 8.59 23.11
CA ASP A 309 12.10 7.92 24.38
C ASP A 309 10.76 8.43 24.94
N ILE A 310 9.71 7.62 24.84
CA ILE A 310 8.39 7.89 25.43
C ILE A 310 8.25 7.07 26.71
N THR A 311 7.98 7.73 27.83
CA THR A 311 7.69 7.05 29.09
C THR A 311 6.21 6.71 29.16
N ILE A 312 5.88 5.44 29.40
CA ILE A 312 4.49 4.97 29.56
C ILE A 312 4.30 4.51 31.00
N VAL A 313 3.24 5.00 31.65
CA VAL A 313 2.84 4.62 33.01
C VAL A 313 1.36 4.28 33.01
N SER A 314 0.99 3.19 33.66
CA SER A 314 -0.39 2.80 33.87
C SER A 314 -0.79 2.89 35.34
N ASN A 315 -2.07 3.11 35.63
CA ASN A 315 -2.60 2.96 36.99
C ASN A 315 -2.72 1.47 37.41
N LYS A 316 -2.65 0.53 36.46
CA LYS A 316 -2.77 -0.93 36.65
C LYS A 316 -2.00 -1.68 35.56
N GLU A 317 -1.51 -2.89 35.86
CA GLU A 317 -0.98 -3.77 34.82
C GLU A 317 -2.05 -4.13 33.79
N VAL A 318 -1.77 -3.90 32.51
CA VAL A 318 -2.72 -4.12 31.41
C VAL A 318 -2.00 -4.37 30.08
N GLU A 319 -2.67 -5.07 29.18
CA GLU A 319 -2.30 -5.15 27.77
C GLU A 319 -2.88 -3.93 27.05
N LEU A 320 -2.02 -3.00 26.64
CA LEU A 320 -2.42 -1.77 25.95
C LEU A 320 -2.37 -1.98 24.43
N PRO A 321 -3.52 -1.93 23.72
CA PRO A 321 -3.53 -1.93 22.26
C PRO A 321 -2.69 -0.80 21.67
N VAL A 322 -1.91 -1.11 20.63
CA VAL A 322 -0.99 -0.17 19.99
C VAL A 322 -1.73 1.05 19.44
N TYR A 323 -2.92 0.86 18.87
CA TYR A 323 -3.70 1.98 18.31
C TYR A 323 -4.05 3.05 19.36
N LEU A 324 -4.17 2.68 20.64
CA LEU A 324 -4.48 3.63 21.72
C LEU A 324 -3.31 4.57 22.03
N LEU A 325 -2.10 4.31 21.54
CA LEU A 325 -0.99 5.28 21.63
C LEU A 325 -1.17 6.47 20.71
N PHE A 326 -2.01 6.35 19.68
CA PHE A 326 -2.09 7.30 18.59
C PHE A 326 -3.38 8.11 18.62
N ASP A 327 -3.25 9.35 18.17
CA ASP A 327 -4.35 10.24 17.83
C ASP A 327 -4.20 10.58 16.33
N PHE A 328 -5.12 10.06 15.52
CA PHE A 328 -5.13 10.26 14.07
C PHE A 328 -5.94 11.53 13.78
N GLY A 329 -5.23 12.65 13.67
CA GLY A 329 -5.84 13.95 13.45
C GLY A 329 -6.28 14.16 12.00
N ILE A 330 -7.34 14.93 11.81
CA ILE A 330 -7.68 15.55 10.52
C ILE A 330 -6.70 16.73 10.35
N PRO A 331 -6.04 16.90 9.18
CA PRO A 331 -5.30 18.11 8.93
C PRO A 331 -6.25 19.30 9.10
N GLU A 332 -5.90 20.29 9.94
CA GLU A 332 -6.53 21.60 9.88
C GLU A 332 -6.25 22.17 8.49
N ARG A 333 -7.14 21.87 7.53
CA ARG A 333 -7.17 22.59 6.27
C ARG A 333 -7.55 24.00 6.68
N GLY A 334 -6.55 24.88 6.68
CA GLY A 334 -6.70 26.27 7.08
C GLY A 334 -8.05 26.79 6.60
N VAL A 335 -8.90 27.15 7.56
CA VAL A 335 -10.05 28.00 7.28
C VAL A 335 -9.43 29.22 6.61
N GLY A 336 -9.63 29.33 5.30
CA GLY A 336 -9.24 30.51 4.57
C GLY A 336 -9.80 31.70 5.32
N GLU A 337 -8.92 32.60 5.70
CA GLU A 337 -9.26 33.96 6.08
C GLU A 337 -10.02 34.58 4.91
N ASN A 338 -11.34 34.36 4.86
CA ASN A 338 -12.25 35.31 4.25
C ASN A 338 -12.58 36.33 5.34
N GLY A 339 -11.56 37.13 5.66
CA GLY A 339 -11.71 38.40 6.34
C GLY A 339 -11.93 39.51 5.30
N HIS A 340 -13.11 40.11 5.38
CA HIS A 340 -13.62 41.33 4.72
C HIS A 340 -14.22 41.23 3.32
#